data_AF-A0A950KKW7-F1
#
_entry.id   AF-A0A950KKW7-F1
#
_cell.length_a   1.000
_cell.length_b   1.000
_cell.length_c   1.000
_cell.angle_alpha   90.00
_cell.angle_beta   90.00
_cell.angle_gamma   90.00
#
_symmetry.space_group_name_H-M   'P 1'
#
loop_
_entity.id
_entity.type
_entity.pdbx_description
1 polymer ?
#
loop_
_entity_poly.entity_id
_entity_poly.type
_entity_poly.pdbx_seq_one_letter_code
_entity_poly.pdbx_strand_id
1 'polypeptide(L)'
;MEIDTRFPTKLNSVSDAPEPFRGALVESFPSGEPARLLLYAPAFQTEDEKLPATVLAVTNTGWLVALTAEDGGVALEKSDFTDTLFLELTPVLLECRLRIFFAADDTPRSVAVRFETVGEDLYREAIDLILAGIDPKLTAAPAQDRRNDLSMLEAWPLKIRNEARRFWPGEQRLVDAVQWPAVFDESRRELAPAGALLISEREIVVISDEKKSSEEPLPADELEESFAGIITFIPRVRLAEFQVSREEQVGVLALQVKAAHGGEKLEYSFPSANETAVPKAVEQTLPPGAQRDQAAEANPVRDTAS
;
A
#
# COMPACT_ATOMS: atom_id res chain seq x y z
N MET A 1 0.71 -28.74 16.89
CA MET A 1 1.40 -27.50 17.29
C MET A 1 0.44 -26.69 18.12
N GLU A 2 0.87 -26.13 19.25
CA GLU A 2 0.05 -25.18 20.01
C GLU A 2 0.24 -23.81 19.37
N ILE A 3 -0.83 -23.26 18.77
CA ILE A 3 -0.79 -21.96 18.11
C ILE A 3 -1.00 -20.91 19.19
N ASP A 4 -0.19 -19.86 19.22
CA ASP A 4 -0.52 -18.72 20.08
C ASP A 4 -1.75 -18.02 19.50
N THR A 5 -2.88 -18.15 20.18
CA THR A 5 -4.16 -17.56 19.75
C THR A 5 -4.30 -16.11 20.20
N ARG A 6 -3.26 -15.48 20.75
CA ARG A 6 -3.31 -14.10 21.25
C ARG A 6 -2.70 -13.10 20.28
N PHE A 7 -1.76 -13.54 19.44
CA PHE A 7 -1.03 -12.67 18.51
C PHE A 7 -1.00 -13.26 17.10
N PRO A 8 -0.81 -12.43 16.07
CA PRO A 8 -0.61 -12.92 14.73
C PRO A 8 0.56 -13.91 14.66
N THR A 9 0.34 -15.05 14.02
CA THR A 9 1.29 -16.16 14.04
C THR A 9 1.44 -16.77 12.65
N LYS A 10 2.68 -17.11 12.27
CA LYS A 10 3.00 -17.86 11.06
C LYS A 10 2.65 -19.34 11.26
N LEU A 11 1.86 -19.90 10.36
CA LEU A 11 1.54 -21.33 10.34
C LEU A 11 2.49 -22.08 9.40
N ASN A 12 2.84 -23.31 9.74
CA ASN A 12 3.72 -24.14 8.90
C ASN A 12 2.95 -24.84 7.78
N SER A 13 1.66 -25.08 7.98
CA SER A 13 0.81 -25.81 7.05
C SER A 13 -0.67 -25.45 7.21
N VAL A 14 -1.50 -25.78 6.22
CA VAL A 14 -2.96 -25.61 6.30
C VAL A 14 -3.56 -26.44 7.45
N SER A 15 -3.00 -27.61 7.76
CA SER A 15 -3.44 -28.42 8.90
C SER A 15 -3.21 -27.74 10.25
N ASP A 16 -2.30 -26.78 10.33
CA ASP A 16 -2.10 -25.98 11.53
C ASP A 16 -3.13 -24.85 11.66
N ALA A 17 -3.98 -24.56 10.67
CA ALA A 17 -5.00 -23.53 10.84
C ALA A 17 -6.05 -23.97 11.88
N PRO A 18 -6.57 -23.03 12.71
CA PRO A 18 -7.69 -23.33 13.60
C PRO A 18 -8.99 -23.50 12.80
N GLU A 19 -9.93 -24.26 13.34
CA GLU A 19 -11.30 -24.28 12.81
C GLU A 19 -11.99 -22.92 13.08
N PRO A 20 -12.85 -22.43 12.18
CA PRO A 20 -13.35 -23.09 10.96
C PRO A 20 -12.47 -22.92 9.70
N PHE A 21 -11.31 -22.25 9.80
CA PHE A 21 -10.50 -21.93 8.62
C PHE A 21 -9.91 -23.16 7.95
N ARG A 22 -9.50 -24.16 8.71
CA ARG A 22 -8.84 -25.35 8.16
C ARG A 22 -9.67 -26.02 7.07
N GLY A 23 -10.96 -26.27 7.31
CA GLY A 23 -11.86 -26.84 6.31
C GLY A 23 -11.94 -25.98 5.04
N ALA A 24 -12.20 -24.68 5.21
CA ALA A 24 -12.31 -23.74 4.10
C ALA A 24 -11.02 -23.63 3.27
N LEU A 25 -9.85 -23.65 3.93
CA LEU A 25 -8.55 -23.62 3.26
C LEU A 25 -8.29 -24.91 2.48
N VAL A 26 -8.52 -26.09 3.08
CA VAL A 26 -8.32 -27.38 2.39
C VAL A 26 -9.14 -27.47 1.10
N GLU A 27 -10.36 -26.94 1.10
CA GLU A 27 -11.23 -26.93 -0.08
C GLU A 27 -10.83 -25.88 -1.12
N SER A 28 -10.20 -24.78 -0.69
CA SER A 28 -9.93 -23.61 -1.55
C SER A 28 -8.52 -23.59 -2.14
N PHE A 29 -7.57 -24.29 -1.53
CA PHE A 29 -6.22 -24.42 -2.07
C PHE A 29 -6.24 -25.29 -3.33
N PRO A 30 -5.63 -24.82 -4.45
CA PRO A 30 -5.44 -25.65 -5.62
C PRO A 30 -4.69 -26.94 -5.23
N SER A 31 -5.21 -28.09 -5.68
CA SER A 31 -4.67 -29.41 -5.30
C SER A 31 -3.16 -29.49 -5.55
N GLY A 32 -2.37 -29.62 -4.48
CA GLY A 32 -0.93 -29.78 -4.52
C GLY A 32 -0.10 -28.48 -4.50
N GLU A 33 -0.72 -27.30 -4.46
CA GLU A 33 0.03 -26.04 -4.34
C GLU A 33 0.40 -25.74 -2.88
N PRO A 34 1.70 -25.62 -2.54
CA PRO A 34 2.11 -25.24 -1.20
C PRO A 34 1.88 -23.73 -0.98
N ALA A 35 1.40 -23.37 0.21
CA ALA A 35 1.45 -21.99 0.66
C ALA A 35 2.92 -21.58 0.88
N ARG A 36 3.31 -20.42 0.33
CA ARG A 36 4.61 -19.80 0.61
C ARG A 36 4.60 -19.14 1.99
N LEU A 37 3.45 -18.61 2.39
CA LEU A 37 3.22 -18.00 3.68
C LEU A 37 1.77 -18.25 4.13
N LEU A 38 1.59 -18.58 5.40
CA LEU A 38 0.30 -18.67 6.07
C LEU A 38 0.39 -17.87 7.36
N LEU A 39 -0.45 -16.85 7.50
CA LEU A 39 -0.55 -16.02 8.68
C LEU A 39 -1.95 -16.16 9.26
N TYR A 40 -2.02 -16.48 10.56
CA TYR A 40 -3.26 -16.43 11.32
C TYR A 40 -3.27 -15.18 12.18
N ALA A 41 -4.31 -14.37 12.07
CA ALA A 41 -4.62 -13.30 13.02
C ALA A 41 -5.83 -13.73 13.86
N PRO A 42 -5.71 -13.80 15.20
CA PRO A 42 -6.83 -14.15 16.05
C PRO A 42 -7.89 -13.06 16.04
N ALA A 43 -9.12 -13.43 16.41
CA ALA A 43 -10.18 -12.46 16.63
C ALA A 43 -9.77 -11.53 17.78
N PHE A 44 -10.04 -10.25 17.61
CA PHE A 44 -9.76 -9.24 18.62
C PHE A 44 -11.06 -8.52 18.98
N GLN A 45 -11.27 -8.28 20.27
CA GLN A 45 -12.47 -7.63 20.75
C GLN A 45 -12.11 -6.61 21.81
N THR A 46 -12.56 -5.38 21.59
CA THR A 46 -12.60 -4.29 22.58
C THR A 46 -14.04 -4.04 22.99
N GLU A 47 -14.27 -3.05 23.86
CA GLU A 47 -15.63 -2.62 24.21
C GLU A 47 -16.40 -2.05 23.00
N ASP A 48 -15.68 -1.41 22.07
CA ASP A 48 -16.27 -0.67 20.95
C ASP A 48 -16.17 -1.39 19.59
N GLU A 49 -15.28 -2.38 19.46
CA GLU A 49 -15.03 -3.03 18.17
C GLU A 49 -14.78 -4.54 18.29
N LYS A 50 -15.35 -5.29 17.34
CA LYS A 50 -15.13 -6.74 17.19
C LYS A 50 -14.51 -7.02 15.83
N LEU A 51 -13.27 -7.50 15.86
CA LEU A 51 -12.51 -7.89 14.69
C LEU A 51 -12.57 -9.42 14.53
N PRO A 52 -13.01 -9.91 13.36
CA PRO A 52 -13.04 -11.35 13.12
C PRO A 52 -11.62 -11.90 13.05
N ALA A 53 -11.46 -13.18 13.38
CA ALA A 53 -10.23 -13.87 13.09
C ALA A 53 -10.03 -13.95 11.57
N THR A 54 -8.78 -14.00 11.15
CA THR A 54 -8.42 -14.07 9.73
C THR A 54 -7.26 -15.04 9.48
N VAL A 55 -7.22 -15.62 8.29
CA VAL A 55 -6.04 -16.30 7.75
C VAL A 55 -5.70 -15.68 6.41
N LEU A 56 -4.47 -15.17 6.29
CA LEU A 56 -3.88 -14.75 5.02
C LEU A 56 -2.95 -15.86 4.52
N ALA A 57 -3.18 -16.32 3.31
CA ALA A 57 -2.35 -17.26 2.59
C ALA A 57 -1.75 -16.58 1.35
N VAL A 58 -0.44 -16.74 1.15
CA VAL A 58 0.23 -16.37 -0.11
C VAL A 58 0.73 -17.65 -0.77
N THR A 59 0.36 -17.86 -2.03
CA THR A 59 0.72 -19.04 -2.83
C THR A 59 1.76 -18.68 -3.90
N ASN A 60 2.01 -19.56 -4.87
CA ASN A 60 2.90 -19.26 -5.98
C ASN A 60 2.21 -18.42 -7.07
N THR A 61 0.89 -18.47 -7.17
CA THR A 61 0.11 -17.78 -8.21
C THR A 61 -0.72 -16.62 -7.71
N GLY A 62 -0.98 -16.55 -6.40
CA GLY A 62 -1.84 -15.52 -5.83
C GLY A 62 -1.87 -15.50 -4.32
N TRP A 63 -2.97 -15.03 -3.78
CA TRP A 63 -3.22 -14.95 -2.35
C TRP A 63 -4.68 -15.27 -2.05
N LEU A 64 -4.94 -15.60 -0.79
CA LEU A 64 -6.26 -15.90 -0.27
C LEU A 64 -6.40 -15.37 1.15
N VAL A 65 -7.54 -14.77 1.46
CA VAL A 65 -7.92 -14.32 2.79
C VAL A 65 -9.19 -15.05 3.21
N ALA A 66 -9.12 -15.75 4.33
CA ALA A 66 -10.27 -16.35 4.99
C ALA A 66 -10.61 -15.54 6.24
N LEU A 67 -11.88 -15.17 6.42
CA LEU A 67 -12.36 -14.39 7.56
C LEU A 67 -13.52 -15.11 8.24
N THR A 68 -13.60 -15.07 9.56
CA THR A 68 -14.78 -15.59 10.26
C THR A 68 -15.98 -14.67 10.00
N ALA A 69 -17.08 -15.25 9.51
CA ALA A 69 -18.35 -14.55 9.30
C ALA A 69 -19.15 -14.47 10.62
N GLU A 70 -20.13 -13.56 10.68
CA GLU A 70 -20.95 -13.36 11.90
C GLU A 70 -21.73 -14.61 12.32
N ASP A 71 -22.11 -15.46 11.37
CA ASP A 71 -22.79 -16.74 11.58
C ASP A 71 -21.86 -17.87 12.04
N GLY A 72 -20.57 -17.58 12.22
CA GLY A 72 -19.54 -18.56 12.57
C GLY A 72 -18.99 -19.33 11.37
N GLY A 73 -19.44 -19.03 10.14
CA GLY A 73 -18.88 -19.55 8.90
C GLY A 73 -17.55 -18.88 8.52
N VAL A 74 -17.06 -19.19 7.32
CA VAL A 74 -15.85 -18.58 6.74
C VAL A 74 -16.21 -17.88 5.43
N ALA A 75 -15.98 -16.57 5.38
CA ALA A 75 -15.95 -15.82 4.13
C ALA A 75 -14.54 -15.94 3.53
N LEU A 76 -14.46 -16.19 2.22
CA LEU A 76 -13.21 -16.46 1.53
C LEU A 76 -13.08 -15.55 0.32
N GLU A 77 -12.01 -14.75 0.31
CA GLU A 77 -11.61 -13.91 -0.81
C GLU A 77 -10.28 -14.40 -1.34
N LYS A 78 -10.10 -14.41 -2.66
CA LYS A 78 -8.84 -14.81 -3.29
C LYS A 78 -8.64 -14.10 -4.62
N SER A 79 -7.40 -13.92 -5.00
CA SER A 79 -7.03 -13.33 -6.29
C SER A 79 -5.67 -13.84 -6.74
N ASP A 80 -5.50 -13.93 -8.05
CA ASP A 80 -4.19 -14.16 -8.66
C ASP A 80 -3.36 -12.87 -8.64
N PHE A 81 -2.03 -12.98 -8.69
CA PHE A 81 -1.17 -11.80 -8.75
C PHE A 81 -1.41 -10.95 -10.00
N THR A 82 -1.91 -11.54 -11.09
CA THR A 82 -2.30 -10.84 -12.32
C THR A 82 -3.43 -9.84 -12.11
N ASP A 83 -4.28 -10.10 -11.11
CA ASP A 83 -5.47 -9.31 -10.79
C ASP A 83 -5.31 -8.44 -9.55
N THR A 84 -4.20 -8.60 -8.83
CA THR A 84 -3.84 -7.73 -7.71
C THR A 84 -3.37 -6.37 -8.22
N LEU A 85 -4.00 -5.30 -7.73
CA LEU A 85 -3.76 -3.92 -8.12
C LEU A 85 -2.65 -3.27 -7.27
N PHE A 86 -2.87 -3.17 -5.96
CA PHE A 86 -1.97 -2.55 -4.99
C PHE A 86 -2.33 -3.01 -3.57
N LEU A 87 -1.49 -2.66 -2.59
CA LEU A 87 -1.72 -2.96 -1.17
C LEU A 87 -1.67 -1.67 -0.34
N GLU A 88 -2.42 -1.65 0.75
CA GLU A 88 -2.40 -0.56 1.72
C GLU A 88 -2.20 -1.11 3.12
N LEU A 89 -1.21 -0.60 3.85
CA LEU A 89 -0.97 -0.93 5.25
C LEU A 89 -1.22 0.32 6.10
N THR A 90 -2.07 0.18 7.11
CA THR A 90 -2.37 1.24 8.09
C THR A 90 -1.99 0.76 9.49
N PRO A 91 -0.82 1.12 10.04
CA PRO A 91 -0.47 0.88 11.44
C PRO A 91 -1.08 1.95 12.36
N VAL A 92 -1.76 1.53 13.44
CA VAL A 92 -2.43 2.39 14.42
C VAL A 92 -2.20 1.85 15.84
N LEU A 93 -1.14 2.30 16.52
CA LEU A 93 -0.72 2.03 17.92
C LEU A 93 -0.79 0.58 18.47
N LEU A 94 -1.92 -0.12 18.34
CA LEU A 94 -2.17 -1.52 18.73
C LEU A 94 -2.84 -2.35 17.63
N GLU A 95 -3.35 -1.71 16.58
CA GLU A 95 -4.01 -2.36 15.46
C GLU A 95 -3.32 -1.97 14.15
N CYS A 96 -3.12 -2.96 13.29
CA CYS A 96 -2.73 -2.77 11.92
C CYS A 96 -3.83 -3.30 11.01
N ARG A 97 -3.98 -2.65 9.86
CA ARG A 97 -4.86 -3.10 8.78
C ARG A 97 -4.08 -3.22 7.48
N LEU A 98 -4.05 -4.42 6.90
CA LEU A 98 -3.61 -4.66 5.53
C LEU A 98 -4.84 -4.76 4.63
N ARG A 99 -5.00 -3.84 3.69
CA ARG A 99 -5.99 -3.94 2.61
C ARG A 99 -5.29 -4.38 1.34
N ILE A 100 -5.87 -5.36 0.67
CA ILE A 100 -5.40 -5.85 -0.63
C ILE A 100 -6.46 -5.46 -1.66
N PHE A 101 -6.07 -4.65 -2.64
CA PHE A 101 -6.94 -4.21 -3.72
C PHE A 101 -6.69 -5.07 -4.97
N PHE A 102 -7.76 -5.53 -5.58
CA PHE A 102 -7.72 -6.43 -6.72
C PHE A 102 -8.91 -6.21 -7.64
N ALA A 103 -8.78 -6.61 -8.88
CA ALA A 103 -9.87 -6.57 -9.85
C ALA A 103 -10.54 -7.94 -9.92
N ALA A 104 -11.87 -7.96 -9.89
CA ALA A 104 -12.67 -9.16 -10.12
C ALA A 104 -13.90 -8.78 -10.94
N ASP A 105 -14.09 -9.48 -12.07
CA ASP A 105 -15.17 -9.21 -13.02
C ASP A 105 -15.19 -7.73 -13.48
N ASP A 106 -14.03 -7.20 -13.90
CA ASP A 106 -13.83 -5.81 -14.34
C ASP A 106 -14.16 -4.74 -13.28
N THR A 107 -14.36 -5.17 -12.02
CA THR A 107 -14.72 -4.29 -10.91
C THR A 107 -13.61 -4.29 -9.85
N PRO A 108 -13.15 -3.11 -9.38
CA PRO A 108 -12.23 -3.05 -8.26
C PRO A 108 -12.91 -3.55 -6.99
N ARG A 109 -12.20 -4.40 -6.24
CA ARG A 109 -12.60 -4.93 -4.94
C ARG A 109 -11.43 -4.79 -3.97
N SER A 110 -11.74 -4.87 -2.68
CA SER A 110 -10.71 -4.94 -1.65
C SER A 110 -11.13 -5.89 -0.55
N VAL A 111 -10.14 -6.53 0.06
CA VAL A 111 -10.29 -7.29 1.30
C VAL A 111 -9.35 -6.72 2.35
N ALA A 112 -9.80 -6.67 3.60
CA ALA A 112 -9.03 -6.15 4.72
C ALA A 112 -8.70 -7.26 5.72
N VAL A 113 -7.44 -7.33 6.12
CA VAL A 113 -6.95 -8.15 7.23
C VAL A 113 -6.55 -7.20 8.35
N ARG A 114 -7.15 -7.38 9.52
CA ARG A 114 -6.79 -6.63 10.73
C ARG A 114 -6.02 -7.52 11.68
N PHE A 115 -4.99 -6.98 12.31
CA PHE A 115 -4.07 -7.72 13.14
C PHE A 115 -3.40 -6.80 14.16
N GLU A 116 -2.83 -7.36 15.21
CA GLU A 116 -2.14 -6.58 16.24
C GLU A 116 -0.72 -6.19 15.77
N THR A 117 -0.24 -5.01 16.16
CA THR A 117 1.04 -4.42 15.72
C THR A 117 2.29 -5.28 15.95
N VAL A 118 2.32 -6.18 16.95
CA VAL A 118 3.44 -7.14 17.15
C VAL A 118 3.62 -8.03 15.92
N GLY A 119 2.55 -8.27 15.15
CA GLY A 119 2.57 -9.05 13.92
C GLY A 119 3.04 -8.31 12.67
N GLU A 120 3.34 -7.01 12.72
CA GLU A 120 3.56 -6.21 11.50
C GLU A 120 4.67 -6.76 10.59
N ASP A 121 5.78 -7.23 11.14
CA ASP A 121 6.86 -7.80 10.33
C ASP A 121 6.42 -9.03 9.53
N LEU A 122 5.46 -9.83 10.04
CA LEU A 122 4.89 -10.96 9.30
C LEU A 122 4.08 -10.48 8.09
N TYR A 123 3.32 -9.40 8.25
CA TYR A 123 2.52 -8.84 7.16
C TYR A 123 3.37 -8.07 6.16
N ARG A 124 4.49 -7.48 6.59
CA ARG A 124 5.51 -6.95 5.67
C ARG A 124 6.13 -8.06 4.82
N GLU A 125 6.44 -9.23 5.40
CA GLU A 125 6.85 -10.41 4.63
C GLU A 125 5.77 -10.82 3.60
N ALA A 126 4.49 -10.79 3.99
CA ALA A 126 3.39 -11.09 3.08
C ALA A 126 3.28 -10.08 1.92
N ILE A 127 3.40 -8.77 2.22
CA ILE A 127 3.41 -7.71 1.22
C ILE A 127 4.56 -7.93 0.22
N ASP A 128 5.78 -8.17 0.72
CA ASP A 128 6.95 -8.42 -0.14
C ASP A 128 6.75 -9.65 -1.05
N LEU A 129 6.15 -10.72 -0.52
CA LEU A 129 5.84 -11.92 -1.29
C LEU A 129 4.78 -11.68 -2.38
N ILE A 130 3.74 -10.89 -2.07
CA ILE A 130 2.69 -10.54 -3.03
C ILE A 130 3.28 -9.64 -4.14
N LEU A 131 4.05 -8.62 -3.77
CA LEU A 131 4.71 -7.71 -4.72
C LEU A 131 5.70 -8.45 -5.63
N ALA A 132 6.48 -9.39 -5.07
CA ALA A 132 7.34 -10.26 -5.86
C ALA A 132 6.57 -11.23 -6.77
N GLY A 133 5.36 -11.63 -6.38
CA GLY A 133 4.46 -12.42 -7.21
C GLY A 133 3.91 -11.63 -8.41
N ILE A 134 3.63 -10.33 -8.21
CA ILE A 134 3.16 -9.41 -9.26
C ILE A 134 4.26 -9.11 -10.28
N ASP A 135 5.47 -8.81 -9.81
CA ASP A 135 6.63 -8.59 -10.66
C ASP A 135 7.85 -9.43 -10.21
N PRO A 136 8.00 -10.66 -10.73
CA PRO A 136 9.08 -11.56 -10.34
C PRO A 136 10.44 -11.18 -10.94
N LYS A 137 10.51 -10.18 -11.83
CA LYS A 137 11.72 -9.88 -12.61
C LYS A 137 12.79 -9.12 -11.82
N LEU A 138 12.44 -8.56 -10.66
CA LEU A 138 13.34 -7.73 -9.87
C LEU A 138 13.84 -8.49 -8.63
N THR A 139 15.16 -8.67 -8.58
CA THR A 139 15.88 -9.26 -7.44
C THR A 139 16.45 -8.14 -6.54
N ALA A 140 16.64 -8.45 -5.26
CA ALA A 140 17.16 -7.52 -4.26
C ALA A 140 18.48 -6.86 -4.71
N ALA A 141 18.62 -5.55 -4.45
CA ALA A 141 19.83 -4.80 -4.76
C ALA A 141 20.95 -5.13 -3.76
N PRO A 142 22.23 -5.14 -4.21
CA PRO A 142 23.36 -5.37 -3.32
C PRO A 142 23.44 -4.32 -2.20
N ALA A 143 23.76 -4.76 -0.98
CA ALA A 143 23.73 -3.94 0.24
C ALA A 143 24.57 -2.64 0.21
N GLN A 144 25.53 -2.53 -0.71
CA GLN A 144 26.44 -1.39 -0.82
C GLN A 144 25.76 -0.12 -1.37
N ASP A 145 24.70 -0.26 -2.17
CA ASP A 145 23.96 0.88 -2.74
C ASP A 145 23.03 1.56 -1.71
N ARG A 146 22.62 0.84 -0.65
CA ARG A 146 21.64 1.32 0.34
C ARG A 146 22.12 2.51 1.18
N ARG A 147 23.42 2.62 1.44
CA ARG A 147 23.95 3.68 2.30
C ARG A 147 23.82 5.06 1.65
N ASN A 148 23.98 5.11 0.32
CA ASN A 148 23.83 6.33 -0.45
C ASN A 148 22.35 6.72 -0.55
N ASP A 149 21.47 5.75 -0.78
CA ASP A 149 20.02 5.97 -0.86
C ASP A 149 19.43 6.51 0.46
N LEU A 150 19.91 6.02 1.62
CA LEU A 150 19.47 6.55 2.93
C LEU A 150 19.81 8.03 3.15
N SER A 151 20.85 8.55 2.49
CA SER A 151 21.25 9.96 2.61
C SER A 151 20.18 10.90 2.02
N MET A 152 19.40 10.42 1.04
CA MET A 152 18.28 11.18 0.45
C MET A 152 17.20 11.49 1.49
N LEU A 153 17.08 10.65 2.51
CA LEU A 153 16.06 10.75 3.56
C LEU A 153 16.56 11.51 4.79
N GLU A 154 17.87 11.79 4.92
CA GLU A 154 18.43 12.34 6.16
C GLU A 154 17.86 13.71 6.53
N ALA A 155 17.54 14.54 5.53
CA ALA A 155 16.96 15.86 5.72
C ALA A 155 15.45 15.84 6.02
N TRP A 156 14.78 14.68 5.95
CA TRP A 156 13.34 14.59 6.16
C TRP A 156 12.95 14.70 7.64
N PRO A 157 11.72 15.17 7.94
CA PRO A 157 11.18 15.12 9.30
C PRO A 157 11.26 13.72 9.90
N LEU A 158 11.58 13.62 11.20
CA LEU A 158 11.89 12.34 11.85
C LEU A 158 10.77 11.30 11.68
N LYS A 159 9.50 11.70 11.83
CA LYS A 159 8.33 10.81 11.64
C LYS A 159 8.33 10.17 10.26
N ILE A 160 8.22 10.99 9.20
CA ILE A 160 8.19 10.53 7.80
C ILE A 160 9.47 9.78 7.43
N ARG A 161 10.63 10.19 7.93
CA ARG A 161 11.90 9.50 7.71
C ARG A 161 11.90 8.08 8.30
N ASN A 162 11.34 7.91 9.50
CA ASN A 162 11.25 6.60 10.14
C ASN A 162 10.29 5.69 9.38
N GLU A 163 9.13 6.20 8.98
CA GLU A 163 8.19 5.42 8.14
C GLU A 163 8.80 5.08 6.79
N ALA A 164 9.50 6.01 6.15
CA ALA A 164 10.17 5.77 4.89
C ALA A 164 11.24 4.67 5.01
N ARG A 165 11.99 4.63 6.12
CA ARG A 165 12.96 3.56 6.38
C ARG A 165 12.29 2.23 6.70
N ARG A 166 11.16 2.27 7.40
CA ARG A 166 10.39 1.09 7.81
C ARG A 166 9.70 0.43 6.62
N PHE A 167 9.11 1.22 5.74
CA PHE A 167 8.31 0.75 4.61
C PHE A 167 9.02 0.89 3.26
N TRP A 168 10.31 1.15 3.28
CA TRP A 168 11.14 0.98 2.10
C TRP A 168 10.97 -0.47 1.61
N PRO A 169 10.54 -0.68 0.35
CA PRO A 169 10.39 -2.00 -0.21
C PRO A 169 11.68 -2.84 -0.17
N GLY A 170 11.54 -4.11 0.23
CA GLY A 170 12.63 -5.01 0.59
C GLY A 170 13.85 -4.92 -0.31
N GLU A 171 14.94 -4.36 0.23
CA GLU A 171 16.29 -4.45 -0.32
C GLU A 171 16.54 -3.80 -1.69
N GLN A 172 15.58 -3.05 -2.24
CA GLN A 172 15.72 -2.41 -3.55
C GLN A 172 16.41 -1.06 -3.48
N ARG A 173 17.01 -0.65 -4.60
CA ARG A 173 17.57 0.68 -4.76
C ARG A 173 16.45 1.72 -4.88
N LEU A 174 16.59 2.86 -4.19
CA LEU A 174 15.72 4.01 -4.43
C LEU A 174 16.16 4.73 -5.71
N VAL A 175 15.20 4.91 -6.61
CA VAL A 175 15.34 5.70 -7.84
C VAL A 175 15.13 7.18 -7.52
N ASP A 176 14.08 7.49 -6.77
CA ASP A 176 13.76 8.84 -6.34
C ASP A 176 12.96 8.82 -5.02
N ALA A 177 12.95 9.93 -4.31
CA ALA A 177 12.20 10.11 -3.08
C ALA A 177 11.80 11.58 -2.91
N VAL A 178 10.52 11.83 -2.67
CA VAL A 178 9.97 13.17 -2.47
C VAL A 178 9.16 13.18 -1.19
N GLN A 179 9.35 14.18 -0.35
CA GLN A 179 8.55 14.42 0.85
C GLN A 179 7.83 15.76 0.72
N TRP A 180 6.66 15.87 1.33
CA TRP A 180 5.94 17.13 1.45
C TRP A 180 5.31 17.29 2.84
N PRO A 181 5.23 18.55 3.34
CA PRO A 181 4.47 18.85 4.55
C PRO A 181 2.96 18.83 4.30
N ALA A 182 2.18 18.80 5.39
CA ALA A 182 0.75 19.05 5.34
C ALA A 182 0.47 20.50 4.88
N VAL A 183 -0.66 20.69 4.19
CA VAL A 183 -1.16 21.98 3.73
C VAL A 183 -2.40 22.32 4.53
N PHE A 184 -2.47 23.54 5.06
CA PHE A 184 -3.61 24.06 5.80
C PHE A 184 -4.14 25.33 5.15
N ASP A 185 -5.44 25.54 5.22
CA ASP A 185 -6.06 26.81 4.84
C ASP A 185 -5.89 27.89 5.93
N GLU A 186 -6.41 29.09 5.67
CA GLU A 186 -6.38 30.20 6.63
C GLU A 186 -7.13 29.90 7.94
N SER A 187 -8.09 28.97 7.91
CA SER A 187 -8.86 28.50 9.07
C SER A 187 -8.18 27.34 9.80
N ARG A 188 -6.95 26.97 9.42
CA ARG A 188 -6.20 25.81 9.92
C ARG A 188 -6.87 24.47 9.63
N ARG A 189 -7.75 24.40 8.63
CA ARG A 189 -8.27 23.13 8.13
C ARG A 189 -7.23 22.47 7.24
N GLU A 190 -7.00 21.18 7.44
CA GLU A 190 -6.08 20.41 6.61
C GLU A 190 -6.63 20.21 5.19
N LEU A 191 -5.94 20.79 4.21
CA LEU A 191 -6.23 20.64 2.78
C LEU A 191 -5.58 19.36 2.22
N ALA A 192 -4.31 19.14 2.55
CA ALA A 192 -3.54 17.96 2.17
C ALA A 192 -2.72 17.44 3.36
N PRO A 193 -2.65 16.11 3.57
CA PRO A 193 -1.85 15.54 4.64
C PRO A 193 -0.35 15.67 4.34
N ALA A 194 0.48 15.56 5.38
CA ALA A 194 1.90 15.36 5.20
C ALA A 194 2.13 13.99 4.56
N GLY A 195 3.13 13.88 3.69
CA GLY A 195 3.38 12.63 3.01
C GLY A 195 4.76 12.53 2.37
N ALA A 196 5.00 11.35 1.81
CA ALA A 196 6.17 11.04 1.03
C ALA A 196 5.85 10.04 -0.08
N LEU A 197 6.65 10.13 -1.13
CA LEU A 197 6.70 9.22 -2.25
C LEU A 197 8.10 8.61 -2.29
N LEU A 198 8.17 7.29 -2.21
CA LEU A 198 9.39 6.53 -2.44
C LEU A 198 9.25 5.77 -3.74
N ILE A 199 10.27 5.83 -4.58
CA ILE A 199 10.26 5.16 -5.88
C ILE A 199 11.41 4.19 -5.93
N SER A 200 11.09 2.93 -6.14
CA SER A 200 12.06 1.86 -6.38
C SER A 200 11.97 1.35 -7.81
N GLU A 201 12.76 0.34 -8.14
CA GLU A 201 12.66 -0.33 -9.44
C GLU A 201 11.34 -1.09 -9.61
N ARG A 202 10.77 -1.65 -8.53
CA ARG A 202 9.57 -2.49 -8.57
C ARG A 202 8.28 -1.77 -8.20
N GLU A 203 8.31 -0.92 -7.17
CA GLU A 203 7.12 -0.24 -6.67
C GLU A 203 7.32 1.24 -6.35
N ILE A 204 6.19 1.95 -6.37
CA ILE A 204 5.99 3.25 -5.78
C ILE A 204 5.37 3.02 -4.40
N VAL A 205 5.95 3.61 -3.37
CA VAL A 205 5.35 3.63 -2.02
C VAL A 205 4.93 5.03 -1.69
N VAL A 206 3.64 5.20 -1.39
CA VAL A 206 3.10 6.46 -0.89
C VAL A 206 2.88 6.31 0.61
N ILE A 207 3.47 7.22 1.38
CA ILE A 207 3.27 7.33 2.82
C ILE A 207 2.50 8.63 3.03
N SER A 208 1.32 8.54 3.64
CA SER A 208 0.50 9.70 3.96
C SER A 208 0.08 9.62 5.40
N ASP A 209 0.05 10.75 6.10
CA ASP A 209 -0.72 10.82 7.33
C ASP A 209 -2.22 10.62 7.02
N GLU A 210 -2.96 10.02 7.94
CA GLU A 210 -4.42 9.96 7.83
C GLU A 210 -5.00 11.37 7.91
N LYS A 211 -5.77 11.76 6.89
CA LYS A 211 -6.38 13.09 6.82
C LYS A 211 -7.33 13.25 8.00
N LYS A 212 -7.04 14.24 8.87
CA LYS A 212 -7.90 14.54 10.01
C LYS A 212 -9.21 15.15 9.51
N SER A 213 -10.27 14.36 9.46
CA SER A 213 -11.62 14.85 9.22
C SER A 213 -12.22 15.40 10.53
N SER A 214 -11.63 16.44 11.13
CA SER A 214 -12.32 17.18 12.19
C SER A 214 -12.84 18.50 11.63
N GLU A 215 -14.16 18.69 11.68
CA GLU A 215 -14.80 20.00 11.44
C GLU A 215 -14.56 20.98 12.59
N GLU A 216 -13.98 20.53 13.70
CA GLU A 216 -13.66 21.37 14.86
C GLU A 216 -12.15 21.74 14.88
N PRO A 217 -11.82 23.03 15.04
CA PRO A 217 -10.45 23.49 15.15
C PRO A 217 -9.85 23.04 16.49
N LEU A 218 -8.90 22.12 16.44
CA LEU A 218 -8.14 21.71 17.63
C LEU A 218 -7.26 22.89 18.13
N PRO A 219 -7.11 23.06 19.46
CA PRO A 219 -6.16 24.00 20.03
C PRO A 219 -4.74 23.71 19.53
N ALA A 220 -3.89 24.73 19.42
CA ALA A 220 -2.52 24.62 18.88
C ALA A 220 -1.62 23.64 19.67
N ASP A 221 -2.04 23.34 20.88
CA ASP A 221 -1.45 22.53 21.93
C ASP A 221 -1.80 21.04 21.76
N GLU A 222 -2.86 20.75 21.00
CA GLU A 222 -3.45 19.42 20.76
C GLU A 222 -3.43 19.10 19.26
N LEU A 223 -2.34 19.41 18.57
CA LEU A 223 -1.96 18.66 17.39
C LEU A 223 -1.58 17.25 17.86
N GLU A 224 -2.59 16.45 18.24
CA GLU A 224 -2.42 15.02 18.48
C GLU A 224 -1.73 14.47 17.25
N GLU A 225 -0.50 13.99 17.38
CA GLU A 225 0.17 13.28 16.31
C GLU A 225 -0.76 12.10 15.97
N SER A 226 -1.47 12.15 14.83
CA SER A 226 -2.16 10.96 14.36
C SER A 226 -1.05 9.95 14.08
N PHE A 227 -0.98 8.93 14.93
CA PHE A 227 0.00 7.85 14.81
C PHE A 227 -0.32 6.91 13.64
N ALA A 228 -1.43 7.16 12.92
CA ALA A 228 -1.85 6.41 11.75
C ALA A 228 -1.27 7.01 10.47
N GLY A 229 -0.25 6.35 9.92
CA GLY A 229 0.15 6.52 8.53
C GLY A 229 -0.65 5.56 7.63
N ILE A 230 -0.97 5.97 6.41
CA ILE A 230 -1.45 5.11 5.34
C ILE A 230 -0.27 4.88 4.40
N ILE A 231 0.11 3.61 4.23
CA ILE A 231 1.23 3.22 3.38
C ILE A 231 0.69 2.41 2.21
N THR A 232 0.66 3.03 1.03
CA THR A 232 0.20 2.38 -0.20
C THR A 232 1.39 1.87 -1.01
N PHE A 233 1.41 0.57 -1.32
CA PHE A 233 2.40 -0.09 -2.17
C PHE A 233 1.81 -0.33 -3.56
N ILE A 234 2.31 0.40 -4.56
CA ILE A 234 1.83 0.37 -5.93
C ILE A 234 2.91 -0.28 -6.81
N PRO A 235 2.70 -1.52 -7.30
CA PRO A 235 3.62 -2.13 -8.25
C PRO A 235 3.72 -1.28 -9.51
N ARG A 236 4.92 -0.92 -9.94
CA ARG A 236 5.15 -0.07 -11.12
C ARG A 236 4.59 -0.70 -12.40
N VAL A 237 4.64 -2.03 -12.50
CA VAL A 237 4.04 -2.79 -13.62
C VAL A 237 2.52 -2.65 -13.70
N ARG A 238 1.87 -2.15 -12.64
CA ARG A 238 0.43 -1.85 -12.61
C ARG A 238 0.13 -0.38 -12.89
N LEU A 239 1.12 0.52 -12.85
CA LEU A 239 0.89 1.93 -13.19
C LEU A 239 0.70 2.07 -14.71
N ALA A 240 -0.52 2.41 -15.12
CA ALA A 240 -0.86 2.61 -16.53
C ALA A 240 -0.67 4.06 -16.97
N GLU A 241 -1.03 5.00 -16.11
CA GLU A 241 -0.99 6.43 -16.39
C GLU A 241 -0.88 7.21 -15.08
N PHE A 242 -0.33 8.42 -15.13
CA PHE A 242 -0.47 9.38 -14.05
C PHE A 242 -0.76 10.77 -14.61
N GLN A 243 -1.43 11.58 -13.80
CA GLN A 243 -1.70 12.98 -14.11
C GLN A 243 -1.46 13.82 -12.86
N VAL A 244 -0.99 15.04 -13.05
CA VAL A 244 -0.90 16.04 -11.98
C VAL A 244 -1.80 17.20 -12.35
N SER A 245 -2.80 17.46 -11.52
CA SER A 245 -3.66 18.64 -11.61
C SER A 245 -3.37 19.58 -10.44
N ARG A 246 -3.82 20.83 -10.57
CA ARG A 246 -3.74 21.84 -9.51
C ARG A 246 -5.14 22.26 -9.10
N GLU A 247 -5.37 22.25 -7.79
CA GLU A 247 -6.60 22.69 -7.15
C GLU A 247 -6.24 23.73 -6.08
N GLU A 248 -6.44 25.01 -6.41
CA GLU A 248 -6.11 26.14 -5.53
C GLU A 248 -4.65 26.14 -5.02
N GLN A 249 -4.46 25.74 -3.76
CA GLN A 249 -3.19 25.69 -3.04
C GLN A 249 -2.51 24.30 -3.08
N VAL A 250 -3.24 23.28 -3.52
CA VAL A 250 -2.78 21.89 -3.55
C VAL A 250 -2.60 21.39 -4.99
N GLY A 251 -1.56 20.59 -5.21
CA GLY A 251 -1.47 19.71 -6.36
C GLY A 251 -2.15 18.37 -6.04
N VAL A 252 -2.69 17.70 -7.05
CA VAL A 252 -3.28 16.37 -6.93
C VAL A 252 -2.56 15.44 -7.90
N LEU A 253 -1.94 14.38 -7.37
CA LEU A 253 -1.36 13.29 -8.13
C LEU A 253 -2.44 12.22 -8.31
N ALA A 254 -2.93 12.07 -9.53
CA ALA A 254 -3.81 10.97 -9.91
C ALA A 254 -2.97 9.84 -10.53
N LEU A 255 -3.04 8.63 -9.94
CA LEU A 255 -2.40 7.43 -10.47
C LEU A 255 -3.47 6.46 -10.97
N GLN A 256 -3.43 6.10 -12.25
CA GLN A 256 -4.27 5.06 -12.81
C GLN A 256 -3.54 3.72 -12.73
N VAL A 257 -4.04 2.83 -11.87
CA VAL A 257 -3.53 1.48 -11.68
C VAL A 257 -4.40 0.51 -12.49
N LYS A 258 -3.79 -0.47 -13.18
CA LYS A 258 -4.49 -1.49 -13.97
C LYS A 258 -3.91 -2.88 -13.71
N ALA A 259 -4.80 -3.83 -13.52
CA ALA A 259 -4.52 -5.26 -13.50
C ALA A 259 -5.04 -5.92 -14.79
N ALA A 260 -4.97 -7.25 -14.89
CA ALA A 260 -5.42 -7.97 -16.08
C ALA A 260 -6.92 -7.76 -16.37
N HIS A 261 -7.75 -7.74 -15.33
CA HIS A 261 -9.21 -7.66 -15.46
C HIS A 261 -9.81 -6.46 -14.71
N GLY A 262 -9.21 -5.27 -14.81
CA GLY A 262 -9.76 -4.03 -14.25
C GLY A 262 -8.71 -3.03 -13.81
N GLY A 263 -9.15 -1.96 -13.15
CA GLY A 263 -8.26 -0.90 -12.68
C GLY A 263 -8.91 0.02 -11.67
N GLU A 264 -8.08 0.84 -11.01
CA GLU A 264 -8.51 1.79 -10.00
C GLU A 264 -7.69 3.08 -10.10
N LYS A 265 -8.31 4.20 -9.77
CA LYS A 265 -7.69 5.52 -9.72
C LYS A 265 -7.38 5.86 -8.26
N LEU A 266 -6.12 6.19 -7.99
CA LEU A 266 -5.66 6.69 -6.70
C LEU A 266 -5.39 8.19 -6.81
N GLU A 267 -5.71 8.95 -5.77
CA GLU A 267 -5.48 10.40 -5.73
C GLU A 267 -4.76 10.80 -4.46
N TYR A 268 -3.68 11.57 -4.61
CA TYR A 268 -2.86 12.06 -3.50
C TYR A 268 -2.68 13.57 -3.60
N SER A 269 -3.13 14.29 -2.58
CA SER A 269 -2.95 15.74 -2.51
C SER A 269 -1.59 16.09 -1.89
N PHE A 270 -0.93 17.11 -2.43
CA PHE A 270 0.37 17.60 -1.97
C PHE A 270 0.48 19.14 -2.17
N PRO A 271 1.43 19.84 -1.55
CA PRO A 271 1.60 21.29 -1.74
C PRO A 271 1.95 21.66 -3.18
N SER A 272 1.36 22.73 -3.71
CA SER A 272 1.68 23.22 -5.07
C SER A 272 3.17 23.49 -5.32
N ALA A 273 3.96 23.78 -4.28
CA ALA A 273 5.42 23.91 -4.38
C ALA A 273 6.13 22.63 -4.87
N ASN A 274 5.50 21.47 -4.74
CA ASN A 274 6.01 20.18 -5.17
C ASN A 274 5.50 19.75 -6.57
N GLU A 275 4.74 20.60 -7.28
CA GLU A 275 4.17 20.32 -8.62
C GLU A 275 5.20 19.95 -9.68
N THR A 276 6.47 20.31 -9.50
CA THR A 276 7.55 19.88 -10.41
C THR A 276 8.26 18.62 -9.92
N ALA A 277 8.42 18.45 -8.60
CA ALA A 277 9.20 17.36 -8.03
C ALA A 277 8.43 16.03 -8.07
N VAL A 278 7.14 16.05 -7.73
CA VAL A 278 6.29 14.85 -7.69
C VAL A 278 6.14 14.19 -9.08
N PRO A 279 5.69 14.89 -10.15
CA PRO A 279 5.59 14.26 -11.45
C PRO A 279 6.95 13.82 -11.97
N LYS A 280 8.02 14.62 -11.80
CA LYS A 280 9.36 14.23 -12.23
C LYS A 280 9.84 12.92 -11.57
N ALA A 281 9.49 12.69 -10.31
CA ALA A 281 9.79 11.43 -9.64
C ALA A 281 8.99 10.29 -10.29
N VAL A 282 7.67 10.48 -10.50
CA VAL A 282 6.80 9.46 -11.12
C VAL A 282 7.16 9.19 -12.60
N GLU A 283 7.59 10.18 -13.37
CA GLU A 283 8.02 10.01 -14.77
C GLU A 283 9.16 9.00 -14.92
N GLN A 284 10.06 8.93 -13.94
CA GLN A 284 11.15 7.95 -13.89
C GLN A 284 10.63 6.51 -13.75
N THR A 285 9.34 6.34 -13.42
CA THR A 285 8.71 5.03 -13.26
C THR A 285 8.13 4.46 -14.54
N LEU A 286 7.78 5.31 -15.51
CA LEU A 286 7.16 4.88 -16.75
C LEU A 286 8.15 4.13 -17.65
N PRO A 287 7.74 3.04 -18.31
CA PRO A 287 8.56 2.43 -19.33
C PRO A 287 8.85 3.43 -20.46
N PRO A 288 10.03 3.36 -21.13
CA PRO A 288 10.46 4.35 -22.13
C PRO A 288 9.49 4.59 -23.30
N GLY A 289 8.56 3.64 -23.55
CA GLY A 289 7.51 3.78 -24.55
C GLY A 289 6.36 4.70 -24.14
N ALA A 290 5.99 4.72 -22.85
CA ALA A 290 4.88 5.52 -22.33
C ALA A 290 5.27 6.99 -22.08
N GLN A 291 6.57 7.27 -21.90
CA GLN A 291 7.09 8.64 -21.75
C GLN A 291 6.95 9.49 -23.03
N ARG A 292 6.84 8.87 -24.22
CA ARG A 292 6.76 9.57 -25.51
C ARG A 292 5.37 10.12 -25.82
N ASP A 293 4.32 9.47 -25.36
CA ASP A 293 2.94 9.89 -25.66
C ASP A 293 2.53 11.11 -24.81
N GLN A 294 3.05 11.23 -23.58
CA GLN A 294 2.80 12.40 -22.72
C GLN A 294 3.50 13.68 -23.20
N ALA A 295 4.70 13.57 -23.78
CA ALA A 295 5.40 14.72 -24.38
C ALA A 295 4.70 15.25 -25.64
N ALA A 296 3.89 14.42 -26.31
CA ALA A 296 3.17 14.79 -27.52
C ALA A 296 1.86 15.57 -27.21
N GLU A 297 1.20 15.30 -26.09
CA GLU A 297 -0.02 16.02 -25.69
C GLU A 297 0.25 17.41 -25.05
N ALA A 298 1.45 17.65 -24.51
CA ALA A 298 1.81 18.93 -23.92
C ALA A 298 2.13 20.06 -24.94
N ASN A 299 2.08 19.77 -26.25
CA ASN A 299 2.42 20.73 -27.31
C ASN A 299 1.25 20.92 -28.28
N PRO A 300 0.29 21.82 -28.00
CA PRO A 300 -0.66 22.22 -29.03
C PRO A 300 0.13 23.06 -30.05
N VAL A 301 0.36 22.45 -31.21
CA VAL A 301 0.89 23.12 -32.40
C VAL A 301 0.07 24.39 -32.63
N ARG A 302 0.69 25.55 -32.38
CA ARG A 302 0.20 26.84 -32.85
C ARG A 302 0.38 26.88 -34.37
N ASP A 303 -0.58 26.33 -35.10
CA ASP A 303 -0.76 26.65 -36.51
C ASP A 303 -1.49 27.99 -36.61
N THR A 304 -0.72 29.08 -36.59
CA THR A 304 -1.15 30.35 -37.18
C THR A 304 -0.87 30.29 -38.68
N ALA A 305 -1.89 29.97 -39.47
CA ALA A 305 -1.85 30.22 -40.91
C ALA A 305 -2.08 31.72 -41.18
N SER A 306 -1.16 32.30 -41.95
CA SER A 306 -1.25 33.63 -42.58
C SER A 306 -2.01 33.57 -43.89
#